data_AF-A0A963ENR6-F1
#
_entry.id   AF-A0A963ENR6-F1
#
_cell.length_a   1.000
_cell.length_b   1.000
_cell.length_c   1.000
_cell.angle_alpha   90.00
_cell.angle_beta   90.00
_cell.angle_gamma   90.00
#
_symmetry.space_group_name_H-M   'P 1'
#
loop_
_entity.id
_entity.type
_entity.pdbx_description
1 polymer ?
#
loop_
_entity_poly.entity_id
_entity_poly.type
_entity_poly.pdbx_seq_one_letter_code
_entity_poly.pdbx_strand_id
1 'polypeptide(L)'
;MVTKDALEAFFAREFPQAQFTIESVGRRSASICRTVSERDLRPGGTVSGPTLMELADTALYVAILGEIGLVALAVTTNLNINFLRKPSPDRNL
;
A
#
# COMPACT_ATOMS: atom_id res chain seq x y z
N MET A 1 12.46 15.72 -0.84
CA MET A 1 11.83 14.50 -0.31
C MET A 1 10.55 14.91 0.38
N VAL A 2 9.43 14.31 -0.02
CA VAL A 2 8.12 14.61 0.60
C VAL A 2 8.10 14.01 2.01
N THR A 3 7.56 14.73 2.98
CA THR A 3 7.42 14.22 4.34
C THR A 3 6.31 13.18 4.42
N LYS A 4 6.40 12.29 5.42
CA LYS A 4 5.33 11.32 5.73
C LYS A 4 3.98 12.04 5.88
N ASP A 5 3.92 13.09 6.69
CA ASP A 5 2.67 13.82 6.97
C ASP A 5 2.05 14.43 5.70
N ALA A 6 2.87 14.91 4.76
CA ALA A 6 2.40 15.45 3.49
C ALA A 6 1.83 14.34 2.58
N LEU A 7 2.41 13.14 2.61
CA LEU A 7 1.85 11.97 1.91
C LEU A 7 0.54 11.51 2.56
N GLU A 8 0.48 11.43 3.89
CA GLU A 8 -0.75 11.08 4.61
C GLU A 8 -1.89 12.05 4.27
N ALA A 9 -1.61 13.36 4.28
CA ALA A 9 -2.59 14.37 3.87
C ALA A 9 -2.99 14.25 2.39
N PHE A 10 -2.05 13.88 1.51
CA PHE A 10 -2.34 13.62 0.10
C PHE A 10 -3.27 12.43 -0.08
N PHE A 11 -2.96 11.27 0.53
CA PHE A 11 -3.81 10.08 0.44
C PHE A 11 -5.18 10.29 1.06
N ALA A 12 -5.27 10.99 2.20
CA ALA A 12 -6.55 11.31 2.81
C ALA A 12 -7.47 12.15 1.87
N ARG A 13 -6.89 12.99 1.02
CA ARG A 13 -7.63 13.84 0.08
C ARG A 13 -7.96 13.14 -1.24
N GLU A 14 -6.96 12.54 -1.88
CA GLU A 14 -7.10 11.99 -3.24
C GLU A 14 -7.60 10.53 -3.24
N PHE A 15 -7.39 9.80 -2.14
CA PHE A 15 -7.77 8.40 -1.97
C PHE A 15 -8.43 8.15 -0.60
N PRO A 16 -9.56 8.80 -0.28
CA PRO A 16 -10.22 8.66 1.03
C PRO A 16 -10.63 7.21 1.35
N GLN A 17 -10.74 6.35 0.35
CA GLN A 17 -11.01 4.92 0.46
C GLN A 17 -9.78 4.05 0.79
N ALA A 18 -8.57 4.62 0.74
CA ALA A 18 -7.34 3.89 1.01
C ALA A 18 -7.31 3.41 2.47
N GLN A 19 -6.94 2.14 2.67
CA GLN A 19 -6.91 1.52 4.00
C GLN A 19 -5.51 1.02 4.33
N PHE A 20 -4.63 1.96 4.67
CA PHE A 20 -3.28 1.68 5.14
C PHE A 20 -2.74 2.85 5.96
N THR A 21 -1.66 2.61 6.70
CA THR A 21 -0.86 3.65 7.37
C THR A 21 0.54 3.69 6.77
N ILE A 22 1.14 4.87 6.68
CA ILE A 22 2.54 5.00 6.27
C ILE A 22 3.41 4.84 7.52
N GLU A 23 4.24 3.82 7.58
CA GLU A 23 5.17 3.64 8.70
C GLU A 23 6.45 4.46 8.49
N SER A 24 7.01 4.40 7.28
CA SER A 24 8.20 5.16 6.91
C SER A 24 8.27 5.42 5.41
N VAL A 25 8.98 6.48 5.02
CA VAL A 25 9.27 6.83 3.62
C VAL A 25 10.64 7.49 3.53
N GLY A 26 11.39 7.17 2.49
CA GLY A 26 12.68 7.76 2.17
C GLY A 26 13.70 6.73 1.70
N ARG A 27 14.86 7.23 1.23
CA ARG A 27 15.94 6.41 0.67
C ARG A 27 15.44 5.45 -0.41
N ARG A 28 14.54 5.92 -1.29
CA ARG A 28 13.92 5.15 -2.38
C ARG A 28 13.13 3.93 -1.88
N SER A 29 12.54 4.04 -0.70
CA SER A 29 11.75 2.98 -0.06
C SER A 29 10.58 3.56 0.72
N ALA A 30 9.56 2.74 0.96
CA ALA A 30 8.49 3.03 1.89
C ALA A 30 8.04 1.73 2.57
N SER A 31 7.60 1.84 3.82
CA SER A 31 6.88 0.80 4.53
C SER A 31 5.49 1.31 4.86
N ILE A 32 4.49 0.50 4.57
CA ILE A 32 3.10 0.76 4.92
C ILE A 32 2.53 -0.46 5.62
N CYS A 33 1.46 -0.24 6.39
CA CYS A 33 0.79 -1.30 7.14
C CYS A 33 -0.71 -1.26 6.85
N ARG A 34 -1.33 -2.41 6.63
CA ARG A 34 -2.79 -2.57 6.52
C ARG A 34 -3.30 -3.51 7.60
N THR A 35 -4.24 -2.99 8.39
CA THR A 35 -5.02 -3.82 9.31
C THR A 35 -5.96 -4.70 8.48
N VAL A 36 -5.82 -6.02 8.60
CA VAL A 36 -6.68 -6.98 7.90
C VAL A 36 -8.09 -6.93 8.47
N SER A 37 -9.07 -6.90 7.59
CA SER A 37 -10.50 -6.94 7.92
C SER A 37 -11.24 -7.94 7.02
N GLU A 38 -12.51 -8.20 7.30
CA GLU A 38 -13.30 -9.19 6.54
C GLU A 38 -13.32 -8.92 5.03
N ARG A 39 -13.24 -7.65 4.60
CA ARG A 39 -13.20 -7.25 3.19
C ARG A 39 -11.94 -7.74 2.44
N ASP A 40 -10.89 -8.05 3.20
CA ASP A 40 -9.61 -8.51 2.68
C ASP A 40 -9.57 -10.02 2.49
N LEU A 41 -10.55 -10.72 3.06
CA LEU A 41 -10.56 -12.17 3.12
C LEU A 41 -11.26 -12.77 1.91
N ARG A 42 -10.75 -13.92 1.48
CA ARG A 42 -11.40 -14.83 0.54
C ARG A 42 -11.91 -16.07 1.28
N PRO A 43 -12.79 -16.90 0.65
CA PRO A 43 -13.24 -18.15 1.24
C PRO A 43 -12.09 -19.00 1.80
N GLY A 44 -12.27 -19.52 3.00
CA GLY A 44 -11.22 -20.26 3.72
C GLY A 44 -10.32 -19.43 4.63
N GLY A 45 -10.70 -18.18 4.94
CA GLY A 45 -10.09 -17.38 6.00
C GLY A 45 -8.66 -16.96 5.70
N THR A 46 -8.41 -16.41 4.52
CA THR A 46 -7.10 -15.87 4.15
C THR A 46 -7.21 -14.57 3.40
N VAL A 47 -6.19 -13.74 3.51
CA VAL A 47 -6.07 -12.53 2.69
C VAL A 47 -6.07 -12.88 1.21
N SER A 48 -6.83 -12.11 0.45
CA SER A 48 -6.98 -12.25 -0.98
C SER A 48 -5.71 -11.79 -1.73
N GLY A 49 -5.42 -12.43 -2.87
CA GLY A 49 -4.35 -11.98 -3.77
C GLY A 49 -4.51 -10.50 -4.20
N PRO A 50 -5.73 -10.03 -4.55
CA PRO A 50 -5.98 -8.62 -4.85
C PRO A 50 -5.57 -7.67 -3.73
N THR A 51 -5.88 -7.99 -2.46
CA THR A 51 -5.45 -7.18 -1.30
C THR A 51 -3.93 -7.05 -1.23
N LEU A 52 -3.20 -8.15 -1.45
CA LEU A 52 -1.74 -8.15 -1.43
C LEU A 52 -1.14 -7.34 -2.59
N MET A 53 -1.76 -7.40 -3.78
CA MET A 53 -1.32 -6.60 -4.94
C MET A 53 -1.60 -5.10 -4.72
N GLU A 54 -2.78 -4.75 -4.20
CA GLU A 54 -3.14 -3.37 -3.85
C GLU A 54 -2.14 -2.78 -2.86
N LEU A 55 -1.78 -3.54 -1.81
CA LEU A 55 -0.82 -3.08 -0.80
C LEU A 55 0.59 -2.91 -1.40
N ALA A 56 1.04 -3.85 -2.23
CA ALA A 56 2.34 -3.75 -2.88
C ALA A 56 2.43 -2.55 -3.84
N ASP A 57 1.39 -2.34 -4.66
CA ASP A 57 1.30 -1.19 -5.58
C ASP A 57 1.28 0.14 -4.81
N THR A 58 0.48 0.19 -3.74
CA THR A 58 0.38 1.37 -2.88
C THR A 58 1.72 1.70 -2.22
N ALA A 59 2.45 0.71 -1.71
CA ALA A 59 3.76 0.92 -1.09
C ALA A 59 4.79 1.49 -2.09
N LEU A 60 4.79 0.97 -3.33
CA LEU A 60 5.62 1.48 -4.41
C LEU A 60 5.22 2.90 -4.79
N TYR A 61 3.93 3.20 -4.85
CA TYR A 61 3.43 4.54 -5.14
C TYR A 61 3.86 5.54 -4.07
N VAL A 62 3.72 5.21 -2.77
CA VAL A 62 4.23 6.03 -1.65
C VAL A 62 5.73 6.27 -1.80
N ALA A 63 6.52 5.22 -2.10
CA ALA A 63 7.97 5.35 -2.28
C ALA A 63 8.33 6.28 -3.45
N ILE A 64 7.63 6.15 -4.59
CA ILE A 64 7.84 6.99 -5.77
C ILE A 64 7.51 8.45 -5.43
N LEU A 65 6.33 8.72 -4.87
CA LEU A 65 5.93 10.09 -4.49
C LEU A 65 6.88 10.71 -3.46
N GLY A 66 7.42 9.92 -2.54
CA GLY A 66 8.44 10.36 -1.58
C GLY A 66 9.70 10.92 -2.25
N GLU A 67 10.10 10.35 -3.39
CA GLU A 67 11.30 10.74 -4.15
C GLU A 67 11.03 11.85 -5.17
N ILE A 68 9.95 11.74 -5.95
CA ILE A 68 9.69 12.64 -7.10
C ILE A 68 8.71 13.78 -6.79
N GLY A 69 8.12 13.81 -5.59
CA GLY A 69 7.07 14.78 -5.23
C GLY A 69 5.66 14.19 -5.35
N LEU A 70 4.66 14.98 -4.95
CA LEU A 70 3.22 14.61 -5.01
C LEU A 70 2.67 14.67 -6.45
N VAL A 71 3.29 13.91 -7.36
CA VAL A 71 2.89 13.78 -8.76
C VAL A 71 1.71 12.79 -8.85
N ALA A 72 0.49 13.31 -8.69
CA ALA A 72 -0.74 12.51 -8.61
C ALA A 72 -1.04 11.65 -9.86
N LEU A 73 -0.41 11.96 -11.00
CA LEU A 73 -0.62 11.29 -12.28
C LEU A 73 0.48 10.26 -12.61
N ALA A 74 1.30 9.87 -11.63
CA ALA A 74 2.18 8.72 -11.81
C ALA A 74 1.33 7.44 -11.89
N VAL A 75 1.55 6.65 -12.94
CA VAL A 75 0.72 5.48 -13.27
C VAL A 75 1.55 4.19 -13.24
N THR A 76 0.97 3.16 -12.63
CA THR A 76 1.55 1.81 -12.66
C THR A 76 1.44 1.25 -14.08
N THR A 77 2.59 0.99 -14.70
CA THR A 77 2.65 0.42 -16.07
C THR A 77 2.68 -1.10 -16.04
N ASN A 78 3.33 -1.67 -15.02
CA ASN A 78 3.40 -3.11 -14.81
C ASN A 78 3.62 -3.41 -13.32
N LEU A 79 2.96 -4.46 -12.83
CA LEU A 79 3.22 -5.04 -11.51
C LEU A 79 3.13 -6.56 -11.64
N ASN A 80 4.16 -7.25 -11.15
CA ASN A 80 4.19 -8.71 -11.04
C ASN A 80 4.37 -9.10 -9.57
N ILE A 81 3.64 -10.11 -9.12
CA ILE A 81 3.75 -10.64 -7.75
C ILE A 81 3.79 -12.17 -7.79
N ASN A 82 4.57 -12.75 -6.89
CA ASN A 82 4.60 -14.20 -6.67
C ASN A 82 4.15 -14.50 -5.23
N PHE A 83 3.09 -15.30 -5.08
CA PHE A 83 2.54 -15.64 -3.77
C PHE A 83 3.27 -16.85 -3.19
N LEU A 84 4.20 -16.62 -2.27
CA LEU A 84 5.09 -17.66 -1.75
C LEU A 84 4.49 -18.44 -0.57
N ARG A 85 3.59 -17.82 0.20
CA ARG A 85 2.98 -18.40 1.40
C ARG A 85 1.52 -17.97 1.53
N LYS A 86 0.71 -18.83 2.13
CA LYS A 86 -0.68 -18.53 2.48
C LYS A 86 -0.72 -17.46 3.59
N PRO A 87 -1.36 -16.30 3.39
CA PRO A 87 -1.41 -15.24 4.39
C PRO A 87 -2.43 -15.52 5.51
N SER A 88 -2.14 -15.06 6.72
CA SER A 88 -2.99 -15.20 7.90
C SER A 88 -4.13 -14.18 7.89
N PRO A 89 -5.35 -14.51 8.36
CA PRO A 89 -6.47 -13.57 8.43
C PRO A 89 -6.40 -12.59 9.61
N ASP A 90 -5.53 -12.85 10.58
CA ASP A 90 -5.46 -12.18 11.89
C ASP A 90 -4.19 -11.33 12.06
N ARG A 91 -3.36 -11.23 11.03
CA ARG A 91 -2.10 -10.48 11.07
C ARG A 91 -2.12 -9.32 10.10
N ASN A 92 -1.77 -8.13 10.59
CA ASN A 92 -1.54 -6.98 9.74
C ASN A 92 -0.51 -7.27 8.65
N LEU A 93 -0.74 -6.67 7.48
CA LEU A 93 0.09 -6.81 6.29
C LEU A 93 1.05 -5.64 6.16
#